data_AF-A0A158JFJ3-F1
#
_entry.id   AF-A0A158JFJ3-F1
#
_cell.length_a   1.000
_cell.length_b   1.000
_cell.length_c   1.000
_cell.angle_alpha   90.00
_cell.angle_beta   90.00
_cell.angle_gamma   90.00
#
_symmetry.space_group_name_H-M   'P 1'
#
loop_
_entity.id
_entity.type
_entity.pdbx_description
1 polymer ?
#
loop_
_entity_poly.entity_id
_entity_poly.type
_entity_poly.pdbx_seq_one_letter_code
_entity_poly.pdbx_strand_id
1 'polypeptide(L)'
;MKDALLATVIEELAAVEAFESLLAFEERALIAASPLDSLPTIIEQKTASTEKIAELEKARDAQLASLGFAAGFVGMEASVVGDERLAEQWKLLRAAATRAKQANNNNGVLIRTRMDYNRRALAELKVAPAKSGFYGPDGRVPGVMGL
;
A
#
# COMPACT_ATOMS: atom_id res chain seq x y z
N MET A 1 -31.88 15.60 11.20
CA MET A 1 -31.77 14.21 10.71
C MET A 1 -30.34 13.99 10.22
N LYS A 2 -29.72 12.85 10.53
CA LYS A 2 -28.31 12.55 10.24
C LYS A 2 -28.11 11.78 8.92
N ASP A 3 -29.13 11.74 8.05
CA ASP A 3 -29.14 10.91 6.84
C ASP A 3 -28.01 11.24 5.86
N ALA A 4 -27.64 12.52 5.72
CA ALA A 4 -26.52 12.93 4.88
C ALA A 4 -25.18 12.39 5.42
N LEU A 5 -24.99 12.44 6.75
CA LEU A 5 -23.80 11.89 7.40
C LEU A 5 -23.75 10.36 7.25
N LEU A 6 -24.89 9.68 7.40
CA LEU A 6 -24.98 8.24 7.18
C LEU A 6 -24.61 7.86 5.73
N ALA A 7 -25.12 8.58 4.74
CA ALA A 7 -24.79 8.35 3.33
C ALA A 7 -23.28 8.51 3.08
N THR A 8 -22.67 9.57 3.61
CA THR A 8 -21.23 9.80 3.50
C THR A 8 -20.41 8.69 4.16
N VAL A 9 -20.80 8.23 5.36
CA VAL A 9 -20.09 7.12 6.05
C VAL A 9 -20.22 5.80 5.27
N ILE A 10 -21.35 5.53 4.62
CA ILE A 10 -21.52 4.37 3.74
C ILE A 10 -20.60 4.47 2.52
N GLU A 11 -20.48 5.65 1.92
CA GLU A 11 -19.57 5.89 0.80
C GLU A 11 -18.09 5.78 1.22
N GLU A 12 -17.73 6.28 2.41
CA GLU A 12 -16.41 6.11 3.02
C GLU A 12 -16.09 4.62 3.21
N LEU A 13 -17.02 3.85 3.77
CA LEU A 13 -16.86 2.40 3.95
C LEU A 13 -16.57 1.71 2.62
N ALA A 14 -17.38 1.95 1.60
CA ALA A 14 -17.19 1.36 0.28
C ALA A 14 -15.84 1.76 -0.35
N ALA A 15 -15.42 3.02 -0.19
CA ALA A 15 -14.12 3.49 -0.68
C ALA A 15 -12.95 2.81 0.04
N VAL A 16 -13.03 2.64 1.36
CA VAL A 16 -12.01 1.96 2.16
C VAL A 16 -11.95 0.47 1.87
N GLU A 17 -13.08 -0.21 1.66
CA GLU A 17 -13.11 -1.63 1.26
C GLU A 17 -12.54 -1.85 -0.16
N ALA A 18 -12.80 -0.93 -1.08
CA ALA A 18 -12.17 -0.95 -2.40
C ALA A 18 -10.65 -0.76 -2.29
N PHE A 19 -10.19 0.14 -1.43
CA PHE A 19 -8.77 0.33 -1.16
C PHE A 19 -8.13 -0.89 -0.49
N GLU A 20 -8.81 -1.52 0.46
CA GLU A 20 -8.39 -2.79 1.08
C GLU A 20 -8.20 -3.88 0.02
N SER A 21 -9.17 -4.01 -0.90
CA SER A 21 -9.10 -4.98 -2.00
C SER A 21 -7.91 -4.70 -2.94
N LEU A 22 -7.63 -3.43 -3.21
CA LEU A 22 -6.47 -3.00 -3.99
C LEU A 22 -5.15 -3.34 -3.29
N LEU A 23 -5.06 -3.17 -1.98
CA LEU A 23 -3.88 -3.56 -1.20
C LEU A 23 -3.66 -5.08 -1.23
N ALA A 24 -4.73 -5.88 -1.17
CA ALA A 24 -4.63 -7.33 -1.31
C ALA A 24 -4.19 -7.75 -2.73
N PHE A 25 -4.61 -7.02 -3.76
CA PHE A 25 -4.13 -7.23 -5.13
C PHE A 25 -2.65 -6.86 -5.26
N GLU A 26 -2.23 -5.74 -4.66
CA GLU A 26 -0.81 -5.33 -4.58
C GLU A 26 0.04 -6.38 -3.86
N GLU A 27 -0.43 -6.97 -2.76
CA GLU A 27 0.26 -8.04 -2.06
C GLU A 27 0.55 -9.23 -2.99
N ARG A 28 -0.47 -9.67 -3.75
CA ARG A 28 -0.32 -10.77 -4.72
C ARG A 28 0.66 -10.43 -5.84
N ALA A 29 0.58 -9.21 -6.37
CA ALA A 29 1.53 -8.71 -7.37
C ALA A 29 2.97 -8.71 -6.83
N LEU A 30 3.16 -8.27 -5.58
CA LEU A 30 4.44 -8.27 -4.88
C LEU A 30 4.94 -9.67 -4.53
N ILE A 31 4.10 -10.71 -4.53
CA ILE A 31 4.55 -12.10 -4.35
C ILE A 31 4.87 -12.75 -5.70
N ALA A 32 4.24 -12.32 -6.79
CA ALA A 32 4.45 -12.89 -8.12
C ALA A 32 5.90 -12.80 -8.62
N ALA A 33 6.27 -13.70 -9.54
CA ALA A 33 7.62 -13.74 -10.12
C ALA A 33 7.96 -12.47 -10.93
N SER A 34 6.96 -11.87 -11.61
CA SER A 34 7.09 -10.61 -12.36
C SER A 34 6.07 -9.57 -11.87
N PRO A 35 6.39 -8.78 -10.83
CA PRO A 35 5.47 -7.76 -10.29
C PRO A 35 5.29 -6.56 -11.22
N LEU A 36 6.31 -6.26 -12.03
CA LEU A 36 6.53 -4.95 -12.66
C LEU A 36 5.41 -4.52 -13.62
N ASP A 37 4.72 -5.47 -14.25
CA ASP A 37 3.68 -5.17 -15.24
C ASP A 37 2.40 -4.61 -14.61
N SER A 38 2.15 -4.94 -13.34
CA SER A 38 0.92 -4.57 -12.62
C SER A 38 1.08 -3.37 -11.66
N LEU A 39 2.32 -3.08 -11.24
CA LEU A 39 2.60 -2.05 -10.24
C LEU A 39 2.24 -0.62 -10.68
N PRO A 40 2.47 -0.18 -11.93
CA PRO A 40 2.10 1.18 -12.35
C PRO A 40 0.60 1.44 -12.18
N THR A 41 -0.24 0.53 -12.68
CA THR A 41 -1.70 0.63 -12.55
C THR A 41 -2.16 0.61 -11.10
N ILE A 42 -1.52 -0.21 -10.24
CA ILE A 42 -1.82 -0.25 -8.81
C ILE A 42 -1.52 1.11 -8.15
N ILE A 43 -0.40 1.74 -8.48
CA ILE A 43 0.00 3.05 -7.92
C ILE A 43 -1.01 4.14 -8.31
N GLU A 44 -1.43 4.17 -9.57
CA GLU A 44 -2.46 5.11 -10.05
C GLU A 44 -3.78 4.92 -9.30
N GLN A 45 -4.25 3.67 -9.17
CA GLN A 45 -5.47 3.35 -8.43
C GLN A 45 -5.35 3.71 -6.95
N LYS A 46 -4.21 3.48 -6.29
CA LYS A 46 -3.99 3.84 -4.88
C LYS A 46 -4.06 5.35 -4.66
N THR A 47 -3.52 6.13 -5.61
CA THR A 47 -3.57 7.59 -5.57
C THR A 47 -5.02 8.07 -5.64
N ALA A 48 -5.76 7.62 -6.66
CA ALA A 48 -7.17 7.97 -6.84
C ALA A 48 -8.04 7.55 -5.63
N SER A 49 -7.81 6.36 -5.08
CA SER A 49 -8.54 5.90 -3.88
C SER A 49 -8.24 6.76 -2.66
N THR A 50 -6.98 7.17 -2.46
CA THR A 50 -6.58 8.01 -1.31
C THR A 50 -7.18 9.41 -1.41
N GLU A 51 -7.21 9.99 -2.61
CA GLU A 51 -7.86 11.26 -2.88
C GLU A 51 -9.36 11.20 -2.58
N LYS A 52 -10.05 10.17 -3.09
CA LYS A 52 -11.47 9.96 -2.83
C LYS A 52 -11.78 9.82 -1.33
N ILE A 53 -10.99 9.04 -0.60
CA ILE A 53 -11.16 8.88 0.85
C ILE A 53 -10.98 10.25 1.55
N ALA A 54 -9.96 11.02 1.18
CA ALA A 54 -9.71 12.33 1.78
C ALA A 54 -10.83 13.36 1.47
N GLU A 55 -11.45 13.30 0.30
CA GLU A 55 -12.61 14.12 -0.05
C GLU A 55 -13.84 13.78 0.81
N LEU A 56 -14.10 12.48 0.98
CA LEU A 56 -15.21 12.00 1.81
C LEU A 56 -15.00 12.34 3.30
N GLU A 57 -13.77 12.23 3.81
CA GLU A 57 -13.44 12.64 5.18
C GLU A 57 -13.70 14.13 5.41
N LYS A 58 -13.36 14.99 4.44
CA LYS A 58 -13.68 16.42 4.49
C LYS A 58 -15.18 16.68 4.48
N ALA A 59 -15.92 15.96 3.65
CA ALA A 59 -17.38 16.06 3.60
C ALA A 59 -18.02 15.65 4.94
N ARG A 60 -17.56 14.53 5.52
CA ARG A 60 -17.97 14.06 6.84
C ARG A 60 -17.70 15.11 7.91
N ASP A 61 -16.50 15.68 7.94
CA ASP A 61 -16.13 16.68 8.95
C ASP A 61 -16.95 17.97 8.81
N ALA A 62 -17.28 18.39 7.58
CA ALA A 62 -18.19 19.51 7.35
C ALA A 62 -19.62 19.21 7.82
N GLN A 63 -20.12 18.00 7.60
CA GLN A 63 -21.42 17.55 8.08
C GLN A 63 -21.45 17.48 9.62
N LEU A 64 -20.42 16.95 10.26
CA LEU A 64 -20.27 16.95 11.72
C LEU A 64 -20.32 18.36 12.29
N ALA A 65 -19.60 19.30 11.68
CA ALA A 65 -19.62 20.70 12.08
C ALA A 65 -21.02 21.32 11.97
N SER A 66 -21.77 21.03 10.89
CA SER A 66 -23.15 21.50 10.72
C SER A 66 -24.13 20.92 11.74
N LEU A 67 -23.82 19.75 12.28
CA LEU A 67 -24.57 19.09 13.35
C LEU A 67 -24.12 19.53 14.76
N GLY A 68 -23.11 20.41 14.86
CA GLY A 68 -22.57 20.91 16.12
C GLY A 68 -21.56 19.97 16.80
N PHE A 69 -21.05 18.96 16.09
CA PHE A 69 -20.01 18.06 16.58
C PHE A 69 -18.62 18.54 16.18
N ALA A 70 -17.60 18.10 16.92
CA ALA A 70 -16.20 18.28 16.52
C ALA A 70 -15.89 17.53 15.21
N ALA A 71 -14.80 17.87 14.54
CA ALA A 71 -14.31 17.09 13.40
C ALA A 71 -13.64 15.78 13.85
N GLY A 72 -13.54 14.82 12.93
CA GLY A 72 -12.81 13.57 13.14
C GLY A 72 -13.45 12.62 14.17
N PHE A 73 -12.61 11.81 14.81
CA PHE A 73 -13.02 10.67 15.63
C PHE A 73 -13.96 11.06 16.79
N VAL A 74 -13.62 12.12 17.54
CA VAL A 74 -14.42 12.56 18.69
C VAL A 74 -15.82 12.99 18.25
N GLY A 75 -15.91 13.69 17.12
CA GLY A 75 -17.18 14.06 16.51
C GLY A 75 -18.02 12.87 16.09
N MET A 76 -17.39 11.89 15.44
CA MET A 76 -18.06 10.66 15.02
C MET A 76 -18.58 9.83 16.21
N GLU A 77 -17.80 9.66 17.27
CA GLU A 77 -18.26 8.93 18.46
C GLU A 77 -19.45 9.63 19.14
N ALA A 78 -19.48 10.96 19.14
CA ALA A 78 -20.63 11.71 19.65
C ALA A 78 -21.84 11.65 18.70
N SER A 79 -21.60 11.67 17.37
CA SER A 79 -22.64 11.69 16.36
C SER A 79 -23.39 10.36 16.24
N VAL A 80 -22.78 9.23 16.60
CA VAL A 80 -23.44 7.91 16.54
C VAL A 80 -24.38 7.63 17.72
N VAL A 81 -24.29 8.42 18.81
CA VAL A 81 -25.15 8.21 19.99
C VAL A 81 -26.61 8.43 19.61
N GLY A 82 -27.45 7.43 19.90
CA GLY A 82 -28.88 7.43 19.60
C GLY A 82 -29.23 7.16 18.12
N ASP A 83 -28.27 6.74 17.30
CA ASP A 83 -28.48 6.37 15.89
C ASP A 83 -27.78 5.04 15.58
N GLU A 84 -28.52 3.93 15.70
CA GLU A 84 -27.96 2.57 15.53
C GLU A 84 -27.43 2.33 14.12
N ARG A 85 -28.08 2.91 13.09
CA ARG A 85 -27.66 2.75 11.69
C ARG A 85 -26.31 3.41 11.47
N LEU A 86 -26.14 4.63 11.97
CA LEU A 86 -24.86 5.34 11.88
C LEU A 86 -23.78 4.64 12.72
N ALA A 87 -24.12 4.16 13.91
CA ALA A 87 -23.19 3.43 14.78
C ALA A 87 -22.66 2.15 14.12
N GLU A 88 -23.52 1.40 13.44
CA GLU A 88 -23.13 0.19 12.71
C GLU A 88 -22.15 0.51 11.57
N GLN A 89 -22.50 1.47 10.71
CA GLN A 89 -21.64 1.84 9.57
C GLN A 89 -20.30 2.42 10.03
N TRP A 90 -20.31 3.23 11.09
CA TRP A 90 -19.07 3.74 11.68
C TRP A 90 -18.17 2.62 12.24
N LYS A 91 -18.77 1.61 12.89
CA LYS A 91 -18.03 0.44 13.37
C LYS A 91 -17.41 -0.34 12.21
N LEU A 92 -18.15 -0.55 11.12
CA LEU A 92 -17.65 -1.23 9.92
C LEU A 92 -16.50 -0.44 9.27
N LEU A 93 -16.64 0.88 9.13
CA LEU A 93 -15.61 1.76 8.58
C LEU A 93 -14.31 1.68 9.39
N ARG A 94 -14.38 1.73 10.72
CA ARG A 94 -13.19 1.57 11.58
C ARG A 94 -12.52 0.20 11.41
N ALA A 95 -13.31 -0.86 11.27
CA ALA A 95 -12.79 -2.19 11.04
C ALA A 95 -12.08 -2.30 9.68
N ALA A 96 -12.68 -1.77 8.61
CA ALA A 96 -12.11 -1.73 7.28
C ALA A 96 -10.81 -0.90 7.25
N ALA A 97 -10.80 0.29 7.86
CA ALA A 97 -9.61 1.12 7.96
C ALA A 97 -8.45 0.43 8.71
N THR A 98 -8.78 -0.34 9.75
CA THR A 98 -7.78 -1.14 10.48
C THR A 98 -7.16 -2.23 9.59
N ARG A 99 -7.98 -2.95 8.83
CA ARG A 99 -7.50 -3.98 7.90
C ARG A 99 -6.66 -3.38 6.77
N ALA A 100 -7.11 -2.27 6.17
CA ALA A 100 -6.35 -1.55 5.16
C ALA A 100 -4.98 -1.10 5.68
N LYS A 101 -4.90 -0.56 6.90
CA LYS A 101 -3.63 -0.20 7.54
C LYS A 101 -2.69 -1.40 7.71
N GLN A 102 -3.23 -2.55 8.12
CA GLN A 102 -2.45 -3.78 8.26
C GLN A 102 -1.92 -4.29 6.91
N ALA A 103 -2.78 -4.34 5.88
CA ALA A 103 -2.39 -4.73 4.53
C ALA A 103 -1.31 -3.81 3.95
N ASN A 104 -1.45 -2.49 4.13
CA ASN A 104 -0.44 -1.53 3.68
C ASN A 104 0.92 -1.72 4.38
N ASN A 105 0.91 -2.04 5.68
CA ASN A 105 2.14 -2.36 6.42
C ASN A 105 2.83 -3.63 5.88
N ASN A 106 2.04 -4.68 5.59
CA ASN A 106 2.54 -5.93 5.02
C ASN A 106 3.18 -5.70 3.64
N ASN A 107 2.49 -4.96 2.77
CA ASN A 107 3.02 -4.58 1.45
C ASN A 107 4.33 -3.80 1.57
N GLY A 108 4.42 -2.88 2.54
CA GLY A 108 5.65 -2.16 2.83
C GLY A 108 6.82 -3.07 3.25
N VAL A 109 6.55 -4.14 4.03
CA VAL A 109 7.57 -5.14 4.38
C VAL A 109 8.03 -5.92 3.15
N LEU A 110 7.10 -6.38 2.30
CA LEU A 110 7.42 -7.12 1.08
C LEU A 110 8.29 -6.30 0.12
N ILE A 111 7.95 -5.03 -0.07
CA ILE A 111 8.73 -4.10 -0.90
C ILE A 111 10.16 -3.99 -0.37
N ARG A 112 10.35 -3.74 0.94
CA ARG A 112 11.68 -3.63 1.56
C ARG A 112 12.50 -4.92 1.39
N THR A 113 11.91 -6.07 1.65
CA THR A 113 12.56 -7.37 1.49
C THR A 113 13.05 -7.60 0.06
N ARG A 114 12.22 -7.28 -0.94
CA ARG A 114 12.64 -7.36 -2.36
C ARG A 114 13.76 -6.41 -2.71
N MET A 115 13.70 -5.16 -2.23
CA MET A 115 14.77 -4.18 -2.47
C MET A 115 16.10 -4.65 -1.88
N ASP A 116 16.08 -5.22 -0.68
CA ASP A 116 17.29 -5.72 -0.02
C ASP A 116 17.88 -6.95 -0.73
N TYR A 117 17.03 -7.89 -1.16
CA TYR A 117 17.45 -9.01 -2.01
C TYR A 117 18.10 -8.52 -3.31
N ASN A 118 17.45 -7.60 -4.03
CA ASN A 118 17.97 -7.05 -5.29
C ASN A 118 19.32 -6.32 -5.07
N ARG A 119 19.47 -5.55 -3.99
CA ARG A 119 20.74 -4.89 -3.66
C ARG A 119 21.87 -5.90 -3.40
N ARG A 120 21.59 -6.97 -2.68
CA ARG A 120 22.58 -8.05 -2.40
C ARG A 120 22.97 -8.80 -3.67
N ALA A 121 22.00 -9.21 -4.48
CA ALA A 121 22.25 -9.87 -5.75
C ALA A 121 23.09 -8.99 -6.71
N LEU A 122 22.78 -7.69 -6.80
CA LEU A 122 23.59 -6.75 -7.57
C LEU A 122 25.01 -6.58 -7.00
N ALA A 123 25.16 -6.58 -5.67
CA ALA A 123 26.48 -6.51 -5.05
C ALA A 123 27.31 -7.77 -5.37
N GLU A 124 26.72 -8.96 -5.29
CA GLU A 124 27.37 -10.23 -5.65
C GLU A 124 27.78 -10.26 -7.13
N LEU A 125 26.89 -9.84 -8.04
CA LEU A 125 27.20 -9.73 -9.47
C LEU A 125 28.30 -8.71 -9.77
N LYS A 126 28.42 -7.63 -8.99
CA LYS A 126 29.48 -6.62 -9.14
C LYS A 126 30.82 -7.04 -8.52
N VAL A 127 30.78 -7.84 -7.46
CA VAL A 127 31.96 -8.37 -6.76
C VAL A 127 32.53 -9.60 -7.47
N ALA A 128 31.71 -10.34 -8.23
CA ALA A 128 32.21 -11.31 -9.18
C ALA A 128 33.15 -10.59 -10.16
N PRO A 129 34.45 -10.88 -10.18
CA PRO A 129 35.34 -10.25 -11.14
C PRO A 129 34.78 -10.55 -12.54
N ALA A 130 34.55 -9.50 -13.33
CA ALA A 130 34.49 -9.65 -14.78
C ALA A 130 35.74 -10.43 -15.14
N LYS A 131 35.55 -11.72 -15.49
CA LYS A 131 36.60 -12.75 -15.63
C LYS A 131 37.94 -12.07 -15.84
N SER A 132 38.79 -12.09 -14.81
CA SER A 132 40.21 -11.78 -14.95
C SER A 132 40.65 -12.42 -16.25
N GLY A 133 41.03 -11.60 -17.23
CA GLY A 133 41.30 -12.04 -18.58
C GLY A 133 42.32 -13.17 -18.55
N PHE A 134 41.84 -14.41 -18.61
CA PHE A 134 42.65 -15.61 -18.77
C PHE A 134 43.04 -15.82 -20.24
N TYR A 135 42.69 -14.85 -21.10
CA TYR A 135 43.11 -14.77 -22.49
C TYR A 135 43.66 -13.36 -22.73
N GLY A 136 44.97 -13.26 -22.89
CA GLY A 136 45.55 -12.13 -23.61
C GLY A 136 45.07 -12.14 -25.08
N PRO A 137 45.25 -11.06 -25.85
CA PRO A 137 44.88 -10.98 -27.27
C PRO A 137 45.42 -12.12 -28.16
N ASP A 138 46.41 -12.85 -27.66
CA ASP A 138 47.16 -13.95 -28.26
C ASP A 138 46.93 -15.32 -27.58
N GLY A 139 46.00 -15.40 -26.62
CA GLY A 139 45.40 -16.65 -26.12
C GLY A 139 46.33 -17.69 -25.49
N ARG A 140 47.51 -17.28 -25.03
CA ARG A 140 48.47 -18.19 -24.37
C ARG A 140 48.27 -18.21 -22.87
N VAL A 141 48.08 -19.41 -22.34
CA VAL A 141 48.20 -19.69 -20.90
C VAL A 141 49.70 -19.75 -20.58
N PRO A 142 50.20 -19.12 -19.50
CA PRO A 142 51.60 -19.28 -19.09
C PRO A 142 51.86 -20.76 -18.84
N GLY A 143 52.66 -21.37 -19.71
CA GLY A 143 53.10 -22.73 -19.53
C GLY A 143 53.82 -22.84 -18.19
N VAL A 144 53.36 -23.76 -17.34
CA VAL A 144 54.12 -24.23 -16.19
C VAL A 144 55.39 -24.87 -16.74
N MET A 145 56.49 -24.11 -16.81
CA MET A 145 57.82 -24.67 -17.00
C MET A 145 58.44 -24.85 -15.62
N GLY A 146 58.49 -26.11 -15.18
CA GLY A 146 59.29 -26.54 -14.05
C GLY A 146 59.97 -27.86 -14.40
N LEU A 147 61.19 -27.75 -14.93
CA LEU A 147 62.43 -28.45 -14.50
C LEU A 147 63.53 -28.23 -15.54
#